data_AF-A0A9P0N3Z3-F1
#
_entry.id   AF-A0A9P0N3Z3-F1
#
_cell.length_a   1.000
_cell.length_b   1.000
_cell.length_c   1.000
_cell.angle_alpha   90.00
_cell.angle_beta   90.00
_cell.angle_gamma   90.00
#
_symmetry.space_group_name_H-M   'P 1'
#
loop_
_entity.id
_entity.type
_entity.pdbx_description
1 polymer ?
#
loop_
_entity_poly.entity_id
_entity_poly.type
_entity_poly.pdbx_seq_one_letter_code
_entity_poly.pdbx_strand_id
1 'polypeptide(L)'
;MSSKLLLTVFNMVFIIAFTDRMTEAKCTFGTRMPVDIHMLNEIIYREVKHFKNYKTYRPNFGSIPITGKFYAAHDQHKAESEEHAKKVEDYHMNVAQARAKGPRSKYSAPATENQSYGWYHKPLVPMNRSDRRFYHPLRESKQTKIEIIILMANPKHKKTENK
;
A
#
# COMPACT_ATOMS: atom_id res chain seq x y z
N MET A 1 -50.39 27.57 -44.52
CA MET A 1 -48.94 27.49 -44.19
C MET A 1 -48.80 27.47 -42.66
N SER A 2 -49.32 26.42 -42.02
CA SER A 2 -48.64 25.21 -41.52
C SER A 2 -47.80 25.45 -40.26
N SER A 3 -48.47 25.34 -39.10
CA SER A 3 -47.84 25.39 -37.76
C SER A 3 -46.75 24.32 -37.56
N LYS A 4 -46.74 23.28 -38.39
CA LYS A 4 -45.66 22.28 -38.45
C LYS A 4 -44.32 22.91 -38.83
N LEU A 5 -44.31 23.91 -39.73
CA LEU A 5 -43.08 24.61 -40.15
C LEU A 5 -42.54 25.50 -39.02
N LEU A 6 -43.45 26.11 -38.26
CA LEU A 6 -43.12 27.01 -37.16
C LEU A 6 -42.54 26.21 -35.97
N LEU A 7 -43.09 25.01 -35.71
CA LEU A 7 -42.59 24.12 -34.66
C LEU A 7 -41.25 23.46 -35.01
N THR A 8 -40.98 23.14 -36.29
CA THR A 8 -39.64 22.68 -36.70
C THR A 8 -38.61 23.79 -36.61
N VAL A 9 -38.94 25.01 -37.06
CA VAL A 9 -38.02 26.15 -36.95
C VAL A 9 -37.75 26.48 -35.48
N PHE A 10 -38.77 26.43 -34.60
CA PHE A 10 -38.58 26.67 -33.17
C PHE A 10 -37.73 25.58 -32.50
N ASN A 11 -37.95 24.29 -32.83
CA ASN A 11 -37.10 23.22 -32.33
C ASN A 11 -35.67 23.28 -32.89
N MET A 12 -35.47 23.66 -34.15
CA MET A 12 -34.13 23.83 -34.72
C MET A 12 -33.39 24.98 -34.06
N VAL A 13 -34.05 26.13 -33.86
CA VAL A 13 -33.46 27.27 -33.15
C VAL A 13 -33.16 26.93 -31.69
N PHE A 14 -34.00 26.14 -31.03
CA PHE A 14 -33.75 25.69 -29.66
C PHE A 14 -32.58 24.70 -29.56
N ILE A 15 -32.45 23.78 -30.54
CA ILE A 15 -31.33 22.84 -30.62
C ILE A 15 -30.02 23.59 -30.93
N ILE A 16 -30.03 24.53 -31.87
CA ILE A 16 -28.86 25.36 -32.21
C ILE A 16 -28.45 26.22 -31.01
N ALA A 17 -29.41 26.85 -30.32
CA ALA A 17 -29.15 27.63 -29.11
C ALA A 17 -28.68 26.77 -27.92
N PHE A 18 -29.06 25.50 -27.86
CA PHE A 18 -28.58 24.55 -26.83
C PHE A 18 -27.16 24.06 -27.13
N THR A 19 -26.81 23.84 -28.41
CA THR A 19 -25.44 23.54 -28.82
C THR A 19 -24.49 24.73 -28.65
N ASP A 20 -24.94 25.95 -28.92
CA ASP A 20 -24.14 27.17 -28.70
C ASP A 20 -23.97 27.49 -27.21
N ARG A 21 -24.93 27.13 -26.33
CA ARG A 21 -24.77 27.34 -24.88
C ARG A 21 -23.81 26.37 -24.19
N MET A 22 -23.42 25.28 -24.86
CA MET A 22 -22.47 24.30 -24.31
C MET A 22 -21.00 24.63 -24.62
N THR A 23 -20.72 25.69 -25.39
CA THR A 23 -19.35 26.08 -25.79
C THR A 23 -18.78 27.26 -24.99
N GLU A 24 -19.60 27.99 -24.22
CA GLU A 24 -19.14 29.10 -23.37
C GLU A 24 -19.16 28.75 -21.88
N ALA A 25 -18.37 27.76 -21.49
CA ALA A 25 -17.83 27.69 -20.14
C ALA A 25 -16.32 27.90 -20.23
N LYS A 26 -15.88 29.15 -20.07
CA LYS A 26 -14.46 29.48 -19.90
C LYS A 26 -13.99 28.88 -18.58
N CYS A 27 -13.49 27.64 -18.66
CA CYS A 27 -12.75 26.99 -17.60
C CYS A 27 -11.46 27.79 -17.35
N THR A 28 -11.08 27.97 -16.10
CA THR A 28 -9.94 28.80 -15.67
C THR A 28 -8.56 28.25 -16.07
N PHE A 29 -8.52 27.14 -16.81
CA PHE A 29 -7.30 26.55 -17.38
C PHE A 29 -7.49 26.22 -18.87
N GLY A 30 -7.30 27.21 -19.74
CA GLY A 30 -7.15 27.02 -21.19
C GLY A 30 -8.36 26.47 -21.94
N THR A 31 -8.30 26.52 -23.27
CA THR A 31 -9.28 25.87 -24.15
C THR A 31 -9.34 24.38 -23.81
N ARG A 32 -10.51 23.90 -23.39
CA ARG A 32 -10.76 22.47 -23.14
C ARG A 32 -10.43 21.70 -24.42
N MET A 33 -9.57 20.69 -24.35
CA MET A 33 -9.30 19.85 -25.51
C MET A 33 -10.62 19.31 -26.07
N PRO A 34 -10.81 19.34 -27.41
CA PRO A 34 -11.99 18.78 -28.02
C PRO A 34 -12.11 17.30 -27.63
N VAL A 35 -13.32 16.88 -27.27
CA VAL A 35 -13.56 15.52 -26.81
C VAL A 35 -13.41 14.58 -28.00
N ASP A 36 -12.28 13.86 -28.05
CA ASP A 36 -12.00 12.87 -29.07
C ASP A 36 -12.89 11.63 -28.89
N ILE A 37 -13.64 11.28 -29.95
CA ILE A 37 -14.56 10.14 -30.01
C ILE A 37 -13.81 8.82 -29.76
N HIS A 38 -12.56 8.70 -30.22
CA HIS A 38 -11.74 7.51 -30.00
C HIS A 38 -11.41 7.32 -28.52
N MET A 39 -11.14 8.43 -27.83
CA MET A 39 -10.84 8.43 -26.40
C MET A 39 -12.07 8.04 -25.56
N LEU A 40 -13.28 8.49 -25.97
CA LEU A 40 -14.53 8.08 -25.32
C LEU A 40 -14.82 6.58 -25.50
N ASN A 41 -14.64 6.06 -26.71
CA ASN A 41 -14.89 4.64 -26.99
C ASN A 41 -13.96 3.72 -26.19
N GLU A 42 -12.69 4.11 -26.01
CA GLU A 42 -11.73 3.40 -25.15
C GLU A 42 -12.13 3.43 -23.67
N ILE A 43 -12.63 4.57 -23.17
CA ILE A 43 -13.12 4.69 -21.79
C ILE A 43 -14.32 3.76 -21.58
N ILE A 44 -15.29 3.77 -22.49
CA ILE A 44 -16.48 2.92 -22.46
C ILE A 44 -16.07 1.43 -22.52
N TYR A 45 -15.18 1.07 -23.43
CA TYR A 45 -14.70 -0.31 -23.56
C TYR A 45 -14.04 -0.82 -22.26
N ARG A 46 -13.25 0.04 -21.58
CA ARG A 46 -12.64 -0.29 -20.29
C ARG A 46 -13.65 -0.40 -19.16
N GLU A 47 -14.68 0.45 -19.13
CA GLU A 47 -15.78 0.39 -18.15
C GLU A 47 -16.62 -0.88 -18.31
N VAL A 48 -16.88 -1.32 -19.54
CA VAL A 48 -17.63 -2.56 -19.83
C VAL A 48 -16.80 -3.80 -19.51
N LYS A 49 -15.50 -3.80 -19.84
CA LYS A 49 -14.61 -4.95 -19.60
C LYS A 49 -14.17 -5.08 -18.14
N HIS A 50 -13.96 -3.98 -17.43
CA HIS A 50 -13.54 -3.95 -16.03
C HIS A 50 -14.65 -3.31 -15.20
N PHE A 51 -15.38 -4.13 -14.45
CA PHE A 51 -16.64 -3.82 -13.73
C PHE A 51 -16.70 -2.48 -12.96
N LYS A 52 -15.57 -1.83 -12.64
CA LYS A 52 -15.50 -0.50 -12.02
C LYS A 52 -14.22 0.25 -12.46
N ASN A 53 -14.36 1.27 -13.31
CA ASN A 53 -13.33 2.31 -13.42
C ASN A 53 -13.47 3.27 -12.23
N TYR A 54 -12.56 3.16 -11.26
CA TYR A 54 -12.49 4.10 -10.16
C TYR A 54 -11.92 5.44 -10.66
N LYS A 55 -12.80 6.41 -10.91
CA LYS A 55 -12.39 7.79 -11.26
C LYS A 55 -11.72 8.51 -10.08
N THR A 56 -11.94 8.02 -8.86
CA THR A 56 -11.31 8.51 -7.63
C THR A 56 -10.25 7.51 -7.18
N TYR A 57 -8.99 7.95 -7.11
CA TYR A 57 -7.90 7.13 -6.61
C TYR A 57 -8.16 6.72 -5.16
N ARG A 58 -8.18 5.41 -4.90
CA ARG A 58 -8.20 4.86 -3.55
C ARG A 58 -6.82 4.24 -3.30
N PRO A 59 -6.07 4.72 -2.30
CA PRO A 59 -4.79 4.11 -1.97
C PRO A 59 -4.99 2.65 -1.59
N ASN A 60 -4.23 1.76 -2.24
CA ASN A 60 -4.22 0.34 -1.91
C ASN A 60 -3.31 0.13 -0.69
N PHE A 61 -3.92 0.08 0.49
CA PHE A 61 -3.22 -0.12 1.77
C PHE A 61 -2.53 -1.49 1.89
N GLY A 62 -2.82 -2.44 1.01
CA GLY A 62 -2.30 -3.81 1.05
C GLY A 62 -1.10 -4.07 0.14
N SER A 63 -0.84 -3.23 -0.87
CA SER A 63 0.28 -3.40 -1.80
C SER A 63 1.43 -2.47 -1.44
N ILE A 64 2.62 -3.02 -1.23
CA ILE A 64 3.87 -2.24 -1.23
C ILE A 64 4.04 -1.73 -2.66
N PRO A 65 4.10 -0.41 -2.91
CA PRO A 65 4.55 0.06 -4.21
C PRO A 65 6.01 -0.40 -4.37
N ILE A 66 6.23 -1.44 -5.18
CA ILE A 66 7.55 -2.03 -5.48
C ILE A 66 8.52 -0.94 -5.99
N THR A 67 7.96 0.09 -6.61
CA THR A 67 8.61 1.38 -6.80
C THR A 67 7.64 2.44 -6.30
N GLY A 68 7.98 3.12 -5.20
CA GLY A 68 7.36 4.40 -4.90
C GLY A 68 7.64 5.29 -6.10
N LYS A 69 6.62 5.65 -6.89
CA LYS A 69 6.81 6.68 -7.91
C LYS A 69 7.22 7.91 -7.10
N PHE A 70 8.49 8.31 -7.17
CA PHE A 70 9.11 9.34 -6.33
C PHE A 70 8.42 10.72 -6.38
N TYR A 71 7.36 10.85 -7.17
CA TYR A 71 6.50 12.03 -7.36
C TYR A 71 5.03 11.63 -7.53
N ALA A 72 4.54 10.65 -6.78
CA ALA A 72 3.12 10.35 -6.82
C ALA A 72 2.35 11.57 -6.30
N ALA A 73 1.34 12.04 -7.04
CA ALA A 73 0.64 13.29 -6.71
C ALA A 73 0.01 13.30 -5.30
N HIS A 74 -0.17 12.14 -4.67
CA HIS A 74 -0.62 12.01 -3.28
C HIS A 74 0.47 12.27 -2.22
N ASP A 75 1.76 12.23 -2.58
CA ASP A 75 2.86 12.69 -1.71
C ASP A 75 3.00 14.22 -1.75
N GLN A 76 2.31 14.90 -2.67
CA GLN A 76 2.36 16.35 -2.87
C GLN A 76 1.10 17.08 -2.37
N HIS A 77 0.32 16.48 -1.46
CA HIS A 77 -0.81 17.19 -0.83
C HIS A 77 -0.29 18.38 -0.02
N LYS A 78 -0.33 19.58 -0.60
CA LYS A 78 -0.21 20.83 0.15
C LYS A 78 -1.44 20.92 1.05
N ALA A 79 -1.23 21.06 2.36
CA ALA A 79 -2.32 21.24 3.30
C ALA A 79 -2.95 22.62 3.06
N GLU A 80 -3.99 22.68 2.22
CA GLU A 80 -4.73 23.91 1.93
C GLU A 80 -5.67 24.30 3.09
N SER A 81 -5.94 23.38 4.03
CA SER A 81 -6.80 23.57 5.22
C SER A 81 -6.40 22.62 6.37
N GLU A 82 -6.66 23.00 7.62
CA GLU A 82 -6.38 22.20 8.83
C GLU A 82 -7.04 20.82 8.81
N GLU A 83 -8.25 20.71 8.26
CA GLU A 83 -8.96 19.43 8.14
C GLU A 83 -8.26 18.46 7.17
N HIS A 84 -7.65 19.01 6.12
CA HIS A 84 -6.89 18.23 5.15
C HIS A 84 -5.56 17.77 5.75
N ALA A 85 -4.90 18.58 6.57
CA ALA A 85 -3.70 18.19 7.29
C ALA A 85 -3.95 16.97 8.21
N LYS A 86 -5.04 16.99 8.99
CA LYS A 86 -5.44 15.87 9.85
C LYS A 86 -5.69 14.58 9.06
N LYS A 87 -6.42 14.67 7.94
CA LYS A 87 -6.67 13.50 7.06
C LYS A 87 -5.38 12.90 6.51
N VAL A 88 -4.40 13.74 6.17
CA VAL A 88 -3.08 13.31 5.69
C VAL A 88 -2.30 12.63 6.81
N GLU A 89 -2.31 13.19 8.03
CA GLU A 89 -1.67 12.59 9.20
C GLU A 89 -2.29 11.23 9.56
N ASP A 90 -3.62 11.15 9.63
CA ASP A 90 -4.36 9.92 9.87
C ASP A 90 -4.04 8.85 8.80
N TYR A 91 -3.93 9.26 7.54
CA TYR A 91 -3.53 8.38 6.46
C TYR A 91 -2.12 7.80 6.69
N HIS A 92 -1.14 8.65 6.98
CA HIS A 92 0.23 8.21 7.26
C HIS A 92 0.29 7.25 8.46
N MET A 93 -0.42 7.58 9.53
CA MET A 93 -0.55 6.74 10.72
C MET A 93 -1.13 5.38 10.41
N ASN A 94 -2.25 5.32 9.67
CA ASN A 94 -2.90 4.07 9.30
C ASN A 94 -2.03 3.20 8.39
N VAL A 95 -1.34 3.81 7.42
CA VAL A 95 -0.40 3.11 6.53
C VAL A 95 0.77 2.55 7.33
N ALA A 96 1.36 3.34 8.23
CA ALA A 96 2.45 2.90 9.10
C ALA A 96 2.01 1.73 9.99
N GLN A 97 0.84 1.82 10.61
CA GLN A 97 0.27 0.73 11.42
C GLN A 97 0.01 -0.53 10.60
N ALA A 98 -0.56 -0.41 9.39
CA ALA A 98 -0.81 -1.54 8.50
C ALA A 98 0.48 -2.23 8.03
N ARG A 99 1.57 -1.46 7.87
CA ARG A 99 2.91 -1.98 7.56
C ARG A 99 3.55 -2.69 8.76
N ALA A 100 3.42 -2.13 9.97
CA ALA A 100 3.94 -2.73 11.19
C ALA A 100 3.23 -4.04 11.59
N LYS A 101 1.98 -4.22 11.16
CA LYS A 101 1.21 -5.46 11.38
C LYS A 101 1.85 -6.67 10.71
N GLY A 102 2.28 -7.63 11.54
CA GLY A 102 2.82 -8.92 11.10
C GLY A 102 1.74 -9.89 10.58
N PRO A 103 2.14 -11.00 9.92
CA PRO A 103 1.22 -11.95 9.28
C PRO A 103 0.09 -12.47 10.18
N ARG A 104 0.38 -12.77 11.45
CA ARG A 104 -0.61 -13.27 12.43
C ARG A 104 -1.73 -12.29 12.76
N SER A 105 -1.49 -11.00 12.58
CA SER A 105 -2.50 -9.96 12.78
C SER A 105 -3.34 -9.72 11.53
N LYS A 106 -2.85 -10.17 10.37
CA LYS A 106 -3.50 -10.01 9.06
C LYS A 106 -4.37 -11.21 8.68
N TYR A 107 -3.94 -12.41 9.07
CA TYR A 107 -4.60 -13.67 8.71
C TYR A 107 -4.90 -14.50 9.96
N SER A 108 -6.01 -15.23 9.95
CA SER A 108 -6.36 -16.20 11.01
C SER A 108 -5.52 -17.47 10.92
N ALA A 109 -5.16 -17.87 9.71
CA ALA A 109 -4.40 -19.07 9.37
C ALA A 109 -3.17 -18.70 8.50
N PRO A 110 -2.13 -19.55 8.43
CA PRO A 110 -0.96 -19.27 7.60
C PRO A 110 -1.37 -19.20 6.12
N ALA A 111 -1.01 -18.11 5.45
CA ALA A 111 -1.38 -17.89 4.05
C ALA A 111 -0.49 -18.67 3.06
N THR A 112 0.72 -19.02 3.48
CA THR A 112 1.69 -19.80 2.69
C THR A 112 2.25 -20.94 3.53
N GLU A 113 2.72 -21.99 2.86
CA GLU A 113 3.40 -23.11 3.52
C GLU A 113 4.60 -22.61 4.33
N ASN A 114 5.28 -21.57 3.83
CA ASN A 114 6.41 -20.99 4.55
C ASN A 114 6.05 -20.32 5.88
N GLN A 115 4.80 -19.93 6.08
CA GLN A 115 4.35 -19.39 7.34
C GLN A 115 3.94 -20.48 8.32
N SER A 116 3.65 -21.71 7.85
CA SER A 116 3.07 -22.79 8.65
C SER A 116 3.97 -23.19 9.83
N TYR A 117 5.28 -23.33 9.59
CA TYR A 117 6.25 -23.78 10.60
C TYR A 117 6.44 -22.76 11.73
N GLY A 118 6.24 -21.46 11.48
CA GLY A 118 6.27 -20.41 12.50
C GLY A 118 4.89 -20.06 13.10
N TRP A 119 3.81 -20.62 12.55
CA TRP A 119 2.45 -20.22 12.93
C TRP A 119 2.01 -20.77 14.29
N TYR A 120 2.56 -21.90 14.73
CA TYR A 120 2.24 -22.50 16.02
C TYR A 120 3.46 -22.52 16.94
N HIS A 121 3.95 -21.34 17.30
CA HIS A 121 5.16 -21.18 18.14
C HIS A 121 4.97 -21.57 19.61
N LYS A 122 3.73 -21.60 20.10
CA LYS A 122 3.45 -22.01 21.48
C LYS A 122 3.56 -23.53 21.55
N PRO A 123 4.45 -24.07 22.41
CA PRO A 123 4.56 -25.51 22.55
C PRO A 123 3.26 -26.09 23.11
N LEU A 124 2.92 -27.32 22.71
CA LEU A 124 1.75 -28.04 23.22
C LEU A 124 1.82 -28.24 24.74
N VAL A 125 3.03 -28.40 25.27
CA VAL A 125 3.31 -28.48 26.69
C VAL A 125 4.15 -27.26 27.09
N PRO A 126 3.71 -26.42 28.05
CA PRO A 126 4.49 -25.28 28.48
C PRO A 126 5.84 -25.73 29.07
N MET A 127 6.93 -25.11 28.62
CA MET A 127 8.28 -25.46 29.08
C MET A 127 8.47 -25.01 30.52
N ASN A 128 8.47 -25.96 31.45
CA ASN A 128 8.83 -25.72 32.85
C ASN A 128 10.32 -26.03 33.05
N ARG A 129 11.14 -25.01 33.33
CA ARG A 129 12.59 -25.17 33.58
C ARG A 129 12.89 -25.94 34.87
N SER A 130 11.93 -26.04 35.78
CA SER A 130 12.03 -26.82 37.01
C SER A 130 11.64 -28.29 36.80
N ASP A 131 10.99 -28.63 35.69
CA ASP A 131 10.59 -30.02 35.41
C ASP A 131 11.77 -30.81 34.81
N ARG A 132 12.35 -31.67 35.64
CA ARG A 132 13.45 -32.56 35.27
C ARG A 132 13.07 -33.59 34.19
N ARG A 133 11.79 -33.77 33.84
CA ARG A 133 11.40 -34.68 32.75
C ARG A 133 11.68 -34.08 31.37
N PHE A 134 11.46 -32.78 31.22
CA PHE A 134 11.47 -32.12 29.91
C PHE A 134 12.66 -31.16 29.70
N TYR A 135 13.33 -30.71 30.76
CA TYR A 135 14.37 -29.68 30.67
C TYR A 135 15.78 -30.23 30.95
N HIS A 136 16.49 -30.65 29.88
CA HIS A 136 17.86 -31.18 29.93
C HIS A 136 18.85 -30.40 29.05
N PRO A 137 19.07 -29.09 29.29
CA PRO A 137 20.06 -28.35 28.52
C PRO A 137 21.47 -28.83 28.86
N LEU A 138 22.26 -29.19 27.85
CA LEU A 138 23.69 -29.38 28.03
C LEU A 138 24.34 -28.01 28.25
N ARG A 139 24.87 -27.76 29.45
CA ARG A 139 25.49 -26.46 29.79
C ARG A 139 26.91 -26.33 29.25
N GLU A 140 27.65 -27.43 29.25
CA GLU A 140 29.02 -27.46 28.77
C GLU A 140 29.38 -28.87 28.30
N SER A 141 30.20 -28.95 27.26
CA SER A 141 30.86 -30.20 26.87
C SER A 141 32.27 -30.21 27.49
N LYS A 142 32.79 -31.40 27.78
CA LYS A 142 34.17 -31.56 28.29
C LYS A 142 35.20 -30.95 27.33
N GLN A 143 34.99 -31.13 26.02
CA GLN A 143 35.87 -30.60 24.97
C GLN A 143 35.88 -29.07 24.99
N THR A 144 34.71 -28.43 24.96
CA THR A 144 34.58 -26.96 25.02
C THR A 144 35.22 -26.40 26.29
N LYS A 145 35.04 -27.08 27.43
CA LYS A 145 35.63 -26.66 28.71
C LYS A 145 37.17 -26.74 28.69
N ILE A 146 37.71 -27.85 28.19
CA ILE A 146 39.17 -28.05 28.07
C ILE A 146 39.77 -27.04 27.10
N GLU A 147 39.12 -26.81 25.95
CA GLU A 147 39.56 -25.85 24.94
C GLU A 147 39.60 -24.42 25.49
N ILE A 148 38.56 -23.98 26.21
CA ILE A 148 38.54 -22.67 26.88
C ILE A 148 39.70 -22.54 27.87
N ILE A 149 39.97 -23.57 28.67
CA ILE A 149 41.09 -23.57 29.63
C ILE A 149 42.43 -23.48 28.89
N ILE A 150 42.61 -24.24 27.80
CA ILE A 150 43.83 -24.18 26.97
C ILE A 150 44.01 -22.76 26.39
N LEU A 151 42.95 -22.16 25.84
CA LEU A 151 42.99 -20.80 25.30
C LEU A 151 43.34 -19.75 26.36
N MET A 152 42.75 -19.86 27.56
CA MET A 152 43.03 -18.95 28.68
C MET A 152 44.43 -19.12 29.26
N ALA A 153 44.96 -20.35 29.27
CA ALA A 153 46.28 -20.68 29.79
C ALA A 153 47.42 -20.42 28.78
N ASN A 154 47.11 -20.24 27.49
CA ASN A 154 48.12 -20.09 26.45
C ASN A 154 48.77 -18.69 26.48
N PRO A 155 50.05 -18.57 26.90
CA PRO A 155 50.73 -17.27 27.02
C PRO A 155 51.01 -16.61 25.67
N LYS A 156 50.90 -17.33 24.54
CA LYS A 156 51.19 -16.82 23.18
C LYS A 156 50.14 -15.83 22.65
N HIS A 157 48.98 -15.71 23.30
CA HIS A 157 47.93 -14.75 22.95
C HIS A 157 47.87 -13.50 23.86
N LYS A 158 48.83 -13.35 24.81
CA LYS A 158 49.04 -12.04 25.44
C LYS A 158 49.43 -11.07 24.34
N LYS A 159 48.49 -10.18 24.01
CA LYS A 159 48.61 -9.13 23.01
C LYS A 159 50.05 -8.59 22.97
N THR A 160 50.65 -8.63 21.79
CA THR A 160 51.66 -7.66 21.38
C THR A 160 51.04 -6.27 21.53
N GLU A 161 51.02 -5.75 22.76
CA GLU A 161 50.84 -4.33 23.03
C GLU A 161 52.15 -3.68 22.60
N ASN A 162 52.26 -3.42 21.29
CA ASN A 162 53.35 -2.66 20.71
C ASN A 162 53.25 -1.22 21.25
N LYS A 163 54.27 -0.85 22.03
CA LYS A 163 54.61 0.53 22.39
C LYS A 163 55.25 1.24 21.20
#